data_AF-A0A9J6REL3-F1
#
_entry.id   AF-A0A9J6REL3-F1
#
_cell.length_a   1.000
_cell.length_b   1.000
_cell.length_c   1.000
_cell.angle_alpha   90.00
_cell.angle_beta   90.00
_cell.angle_gamma   90.00
#
_symmetry.space_group_name_H-M   'P 1'
#
loop_
_entity.id
_entity.type
_entity.pdbx_description
1 polymer ?
#
loop_
_entity_poly.entity_id
_entity_poly.type
_entity_poly.pdbx_seq_one_letter_code
_entity_poly.pdbx_strand_id
1 'polypeptide(L)'
;MKKIQIFIFLLGIMFTLAGCGTSSSVNDEVEVTGFNDEGKNEFTDMERNQYDVPIVFEQEILSLIQQNLVAANNRNVDEYVRQLVADDQTEEMIELIHATFDMYEELHLTFTFDGGSVIYSKEDEAVVDITQQIRTAEFDEFNNYQSDTNALHFVVKEDEEWKIFASYTTKSIWLMENGEPDINGDVFSVVDDTDIWATRVEEMISQDQLPSEYLEDL
;
A
#
# COMPACT_ATOMS: atom_id res chain seq x y z
N MET A 1 -1.72 5.86 -21.87
CA MET A 1 -0.72 5.66 -20.79
C MET A 1 0.09 6.94 -20.62
N LYS A 2 -0.35 7.80 -19.70
CA LYS A 2 0.56 8.73 -19.02
C LYS A 2 1.22 7.92 -17.89
N LYS A 3 2.30 8.42 -17.28
CA LYS A 3 2.78 7.81 -16.03
C LYS A 3 1.79 8.13 -14.91
N ILE A 4 1.23 7.10 -14.28
CA ILE A 4 0.64 7.23 -12.94
C ILE A 4 1.79 7.66 -12.01
N GLN A 5 1.57 8.67 -11.17
CA GLN A 5 2.58 9.14 -10.23
C GLN A 5 2.28 8.59 -8.84
N ILE A 6 2.87 7.45 -8.51
CA ILE A 6 2.76 6.89 -7.16
C ILE A 6 3.52 7.78 -6.19
N PHE A 7 2.81 8.28 -5.18
CA PHE A 7 3.37 9.01 -4.04
C PHE A 7 3.91 8.02 -3.00
N ILE A 8 4.94 7.25 -3.38
CA ILE A 8 5.87 6.64 -2.40
C ILE A 8 6.46 7.77 -1.56
N PHE A 9 6.81 7.46 -0.30
CA PHE A 9 7.16 8.42 0.76
C PHE A 9 8.52 9.11 0.52
N LEU A 10 8.60 9.90 -0.55
CA LEU A 10 9.78 10.59 -1.03
C LEU A 10 9.98 11.91 -0.28
N LEU A 11 10.87 11.86 0.71
CA LEU A 11 11.53 13.03 1.29
C LEU A 11 12.49 13.61 0.23
N GLY A 12 11.89 14.33 -0.72
CA GLY A 12 12.34 14.26 -2.12
C GLY A 12 13.42 15.25 -2.58
N ILE A 13 14.12 14.85 -3.64
CA ILE A 13 14.92 15.70 -4.51
C ILE A 13 14.51 15.43 -5.97
N MET A 14 14.17 16.48 -6.73
CA MET A 14 13.97 16.39 -8.17
C MET A 14 15.30 16.29 -8.91
N PHE A 15 15.39 15.41 -9.92
CA PHE A 15 16.10 15.71 -11.17
C PHE A 15 15.41 15.07 -12.38
N THR A 16 15.70 15.59 -13.58
CA THR A 16 14.96 15.30 -14.82
C THR A 16 15.91 15.00 -15.98
N LEU A 17 15.66 13.95 -16.79
CA LEU A 17 15.46 13.99 -18.27
C LEU A 17 15.75 12.65 -19.00
N ALA A 18 14.74 12.17 -19.72
CA ALA A 18 14.76 11.55 -21.07
C ALA A 18 15.79 10.45 -21.46
N GLY A 19 15.27 9.28 -21.92
CA GLY A 19 16.08 8.13 -22.41
C GLY A 19 15.69 7.57 -23.80
N CYS A 20 14.52 6.91 -23.93
CA CYS A 20 13.98 6.25 -25.15
C CYS A 20 14.65 4.92 -25.59
N GLY A 21 13.88 3.83 -25.80
CA GLY A 21 14.41 2.56 -26.32
C GLY A 21 13.45 1.34 -26.38
N THR A 22 12.59 1.29 -27.41
CA THR A 22 11.82 0.12 -27.91
C THR A 22 12.60 -1.21 -28.03
N SER A 23 12.03 -2.45 -28.01
CA SER A 23 10.65 -2.96 -27.80
C SER A 23 10.62 -4.51 -27.96
N SER A 24 9.57 -5.20 -27.46
CA SER A 24 9.07 -6.56 -27.84
C SER A 24 10.02 -7.78 -27.64
N SER A 25 9.60 -9.05 -27.47
CA SER A 25 8.37 -9.78 -27.05
C SER A 25 8.74 -11.31 -27.07
N VAL A 26 7.94 -12.37 -26.82
CA VAL A 26 6.49 -12.69 -26.59
C VAL A 26 6.40 -14.11 -25.95
N ASN A 27 5.18 -14.63 -25.69
CA ASN A 27 4.81 -16.01 -25.28
C ASN A 27 5.04 -16.39 -23.80
N ASP A 28 4.24 -17.28 -23.17
CA ASP A 28 3.12 -18.11 -23.66
C ASP A 28 1.98 -18.19 -22.61
N GLU A 29 0.73 -18.33 -23.07
CA GLU A 29 -0.45 -18.53 -22.21
C GLU A 29 -0.55 -19.97 -21.67
N VAL A 30 -1.08 -20.16 -20.45
CA VAL A 30 -1.52 -21.48 -19.95
C VAL A 30 -2.97 -21.39 -19.47
N GLU A 31 -3.89 -21.77 -20.35
CA GLU A 31 -5.32 -21.82 -20.09
C GLU A 31 -5.66 -22.91 -19.05
N VAL A 32 -6.17 -22.51 -17.87
CA VAL A 32 -6.69 -23.44 -16.84
C VAL A 32 -8.21 -23.27 -16.72
N THR A 33 -8.96 -24.10 -17.44
CA THR A 33 -10.43 -24.07 -17.41
C THR A 33 -10.98 -24.80 -16.17
N GLY A 34 -11.78 -24.09 -15.35
CA GLY A 34 -12.26 -24.54 -14.04
C GLY A 34 -13.77 -24.50 -13.83
N PHE A 35 -14.59 -24.64 -14.88
CA PHE A 35 -16.05 -24.69 -14.74
C PHE A 35 -16.52 -25.97 -14.02
N ASN A 36 -17.16 -25.82 -12.85
CA ASN A 36 -17.94 -26.87 -12.20
C ASN A 36 -19.44 -26.69 -12.46
N ASP A 37 -20.11 -27.76 -12.90
CA ASP A 37 -21.56 -27.81 -13.14
C ASP A 37 -22.36 -27.92 -11.82
N GLU A 38 -22.45 -26.84 -11.04
CA GLU A 38 -23.55 -26.67 -10.07
C GLU A 38 -23.88 -25.18 -9.87
N GLY A 39 -25.14 -24.79 -10.09
CA GLY A 39 -25.58 -23.39 -10.25
C GLY A 39 -25.68 -22.56 -8.97
N LYS A 40 -24.63 -22.58 -8.14
CA LYS A 40 -24.41 -21.67 -7.00
C LYS A 40 -23.15 -20.84 -7.27
N ASN A 41 -23.23 -19.52 -7.12
CA ASN A 41 -22.01 -18.72 -7.00
C ASN A 41 -21.35 -19.04 -5.65
N GLU A 42 -20.15 -19.62 -5.64
CA GLU A 42 -19.43 -19.92 -4.39
C GLU A 42 -19.21 -18.65 -3.54
N PHE A 43 -19.05 -17.49 -4.19
CA PHE A 43 -18.98 -16.16 -3.58
C PHE A 43 -20.24 -15.70 -2.80
N THR A 44 -21.38 -16.40 -2.91
CA THR A 44 -22.63 -16.03 -2.22
C THR A 44 -22.87 -16.74 -0.88
N ASP A 45 -22.12 -17.81 -0.57
CA ASP A 45 -22.18 -18.51 0.73
C ASP A 45 -20.94 -18.20 1.63
N MET A 46 -20.07 -17.25 1.24
CA MET A 46 -18.88 -16.84 2.01
C MET A 46 -19.23 -15.93 3.20
N GLU A 47 -18.48 -16.05 4.29
CA GLU A 47 -18.53 -15.09 5.41
C GLU A 47 -17.90 -13.74 4.98
N ARG A 48 -18.50 -12.63 5.42
CA ARG A 48 -18.15 -11.27 4.98
C ARG A 48 -17.88 -10.34 6.17
N ASN A 49 -16.98 -9.37 5.97
CA ASN A 49 -16.64 -8.35 6.95
C ASN A 49 -17.75 -7.26 7.03
N GLN A 50 -17.52 -6.20 7.80
CA GLN A 50 -18.49 -5.11 7.98
C GLN A 50 -18.75 -4.24 6.72
N TYR A 51 -17.95 -4.43 5.67
CA TYR A 51 -18.01 -3.73 4.38
C TYR A 51 -18.53 -4.63 3.24
N ASP A 52 -19.12 -5.79 3.57
CA ASP A 52 -19.56 -6.85 2.64
C ASP A 52 -18.43 -7.53 1.82
N VAL A 53 -17.16 -7.33 2.19
CA VAL A 53 -16.02 -7.99 1.54
C VAL A 53 -15.87 -9.43 2.08
N PRO A 54 -15.63 -10.46 1.24
CA PRO A 54 -15.35 -11.83 1.71
C PRO A 54 -14.13 -11.89 2.64
N ILE A 55 -14.28 -12.52 3.81
CA ILE A 55 -13.23 -12.58 4.84
C ILE A 55 -11.96 -13.29 4.34
N VAL A 56 -12.07 -14.21 3.36
CA VAL A 56 -10.91 -14.85 2.75
C VAL A 56 -10.02 -13.86 1.99
N PHE A 57 -10.61 -12.93 1.23
CA PHE A 57 -9.86 -11.86 0.56
C PHE A 57 -9.25 -10.89 1.56
N GLU A 58 -9.98 -10.54 2.63
CA GLU A 58 -9.43 -9.71 3.72
C GLU A 58 -8.22 -10.37 4.39
N GLN A 59 -8.25 -11.68 4.63
CA GLN A 59 -7.11 -12.41 5.20
C GLN A 59 -5.91 -12.50 4.24
N GLU A 60 -6.15 -12.72 2.94
CA GLU A 60 -5.09 -12.72 1.92
C GLU A 60 -4.41 -11.36 1.79
N ILE A 61 -5.20 -10.28 1.66
CA ILE A 61 -4.68 -8.94 1.43
C ILE A 61 -4.03 -8.36 2.70
N LEU A 62 -4.61 -8.55 3.89
CA LEU A 62 -3.93 -8.12 5.13
C LEU A 62 -2.64 -8.91 5.36
N SER A 63 -2.56 -10.17 4.91
CA SER A 63 -1.32 -10.96 4.93
C SER A 63 -0.26 -10.42 3.96
N LEU A 64 -0.65 -9.93 2.77
CA LEU A 64 0.25 -9.22 1.85
C LEU A 64 0.88 -7.99 2.53
N ILE A 65 0.05 -7.10 3.12
CA ILE A 65 0.56 -5.88 3.76
C ILE A 65 1.46 -6.21 4.96
N GLN A 66 1.11 -7.21 5.77
CA GLN A 66 1.96 -7.68 6.88
C GLN A 66 3.31 -8.23 6.38
N GLN A 67 3.31 -9.01 5.30
CA GLN A 67 4.54 -9.53 4.69
C GLN A 67 5.40 -8.40 4.10
N ASN A 68 4.79 -7.33 3.59
CA ASN A 68 5.49 -6.15 3.07
C ASN A 68 6.22 -5.37 4.16
N LEU A 69 5.54 -5.11 5.28
CA LEU A 69 6.14 -4.48 6.45
C LEU A 69 7.23 -5.38 7.08
N VAL A 70 7.04 -6.70 7.08
CA VAL A 70 8.09 -7.66 7.49
C VAL A 70 9.29 -7.65 6.53
N ALA A 71 9.07 -7.52 5.21
CA ALA A 71 10.16 -7.39 4.24
C ALA A 71 10.95 -6.10 4.46
N ALA A 72 10.27 -4.97 4.69
CA ALA A 72 10.91 -3.68 5.00
C ALA A 72 11.74 -3.73 6.29
N ASN A 73 11.19 -4.24 7.41
CA ASN A 73 11.92 -4.40 8.67
C ASN A 73 13.18 -5.29 8.52
N ASN A 74 13.11 -6.34 7.69
CA ASN A 74 14.23 -7.24 7.42
C ASN A 74 15.14 -6.75 6.27
N ARG A 75 14.86 -5.59 5.67
CA ARG A 75 15.55 -5.02 4.51
C ARG A 75 15.64 -5.96 3.30
N ASN A 76 14.62 -6.80 3.16
CA ASN A 76 14.50 -7.77 2.08
C ASN A 76 13.85 -7.11 0.85
N VAL A 77 14.67 -6.37 0.08
CA VAL A 77 14.22 -5.63 -1.12
C VAL A 77 13.57 -6.56 -2.13
N ASP A 78 14.14 -7.73 -2.40
CA ASP A 78 13.59 -8.71 -3.35
C ASP A 78 12.13 -9.07 -3.03
N GLU A 79 11.83 -9.40 -1.77
CA GLU A 79 10.46 -9.76 -1.36
C GLU A 79 9.53 -8.55 -1.24
N TYR A 80 10.03 -7.38 -0.83
CA TYR A 80 9.25 -6.15 -0.79
C TYR A 80 8.82 -5.72 -2.20
N VAL A 81 9.72 -5.79 -3.18
CA VAL A 81 9.47 -5.41 -4.58
C VAL A 81 8.58 -6.44 -5.28
N ARG A 82 8.74 -7.74 -5.01
CA ARG A 82 7.86 -8.82 -5.54
C ARG A 82 6.37 -8.64 -5.21
N GLN A 83 6.09 -7.87 -4.16
CA GLN A 83 4.74 -7.58 -3.66
C GLN A 83 4.15 -6.28 -4.23
N LEU A 84 4.94 -5.49 -4.97
CA LEU A 84 4.46 -4.36 -5.78
C LEU A 84 4.08 -4.85 -7.18
N VAL A 85 3.22 -4.10 -7.88
CA VAL A 85 2.86 -4.38 -9.27
C VAL A 85 4.06 -4.38 -10.22
N ALA A 86 3.99 -5.15 -11.30
CA ALA A 86 5.11 -5.33 -12.22
C ALA A 86 5.72 -4.02 -12.79
N ASP A 87 4.88 -3.01 -13.07
CA ASP A 87 5.31 -1.70 -13.60
C ASP A 87 6.16 -0.88 -12.61
N ASP A 88 6.11 -1.18 -11.30
CA ASP A 88 6.92 -0.54 -10.26
C ASP A 88 8.30 -1.17 -10.10
N GLN A 89 8.51 -2.40 -10.57
CA GLN A 89 9.74 -3.19 -10.36
C GLN A 89 10.91 -2.74 -11.25
N THR A 90 11.04 -1.42 -11.45
CA THR A 90 12.09 -0.78 -12.24
C THR A 90 13.41 -0.68 -11.47
N GLU A 91 14.53 -0.68 -12.19
CA GLU A 91 15.89 -0.54 -11.61
C GLU A 91 16.02 0.74 -10.76
N GLU A 92 15.46 1.86 -11.22
CA GLU A 92 15.41 3.15 -10.50
C GLU A 92 14.60 3.06 -9.18
N MET A 93 13.49 2.32 -9.16
CA MET A 93 12.70 2.10 -7.95
C MET A 93 13.41 1.15 -6.97
N ILE A 94 14.06 0.10 -7.48
CA ILE A 94 14.81 -0.86 -6.67
C ILE A 94 16.01 -0.16 -5.99
N GLU A 95 16.76 0.68 -6.72
CA GLU A 95 17.82 1.53 -6.13
C GLU A 95 17.28 2.49 -5.05
N LEU A 96 16.10 3.11 -5.28
CA LEU A 96 15.45 3.98 -4.30
C LEU A 96 15.02 3.22 -3.04
N ILE A 97 14.47 2.02 -3.18
CA ILE A 97 14.05 1.17 -2.05
C ILE A 97 15.28 0.71 -1.25
N HIS A 98 16.40 0.34 -1.91
CA HIS A 98 17.67 0.09 -1.22
C HIS A 98 18.13 1.28 -0.38
N ALA A 99 18.22 2.48 -0.97
CA ALA A 99 18.65 3.68 -0.25
C ALA A 99 17.69 4.05 0.91
N THR A 100 16.40 3.79 0.74
CA THR A 100 15.38 3.98 1.79
C THR A 100 15.57 2.98 2.94
N PHE A 101 15.89 1.73 2.64
CA PHE A 101 16.12 0.66 3.64
C PHE A 101 17.46 0.81 4.37
N ASP A 102 18.48 1.36 3.72
CA ASP A 102 19.74 1.75 4.37
C ASP A 102 19.47 2.89 5.38
N MET A 103 18.72 3.93 4.98
CA MET A 103 18.27 5.00 5.88
C MET A 103 17.43 4.47 7.06
N TYR A 104 16.58 3.47 6.84
CA TYR A 104 15.82 2.81 7.90
C TYR A 104 16.74 2.07 8.90
N GLU A 105 17.87 1.49 8.46
CA GLU A 105 18.89 0.95 9.38
C GLU A 105 19.62 2.07 10.13
N GLU A 106 20.06 3.14 9.48
CA GLU A 106 20.78 4.25 10.13
C GLU A 106 19.93 4.91 11.24
N LEU A 107 18.62 5.04 11.03
CA LEU A 107 17.65 5.58 11.98
C LEU A 107 17.12 4.55 12.99
N HIS A 108 17.51 3.28 12.86
CA HIS A 108 17.00 2.16 13.65
C HIS A 108 15.46 2.09 13.68
N LEU A 109 14.83 2.22 12.50
CA LEU A 109 13.36 2.20 12.39
C LEU A 109 12.80 0.79 12.51
N THR A 110 11.60 0.70 13.06
CA THR A 110 10.78 -0.51 13.11
C THR A 110 9.33 -0.17 12.81
N PHE A 111 8.72 -0.92 11.91
CA PHE A 111 7.33 -0.79 11.47
C PHE A 111 6.51 -1.94 12.06
N THR A 112 5.40 -1.63 12.73
CA THR A 112 4.51 -2.63 13.33
C THR A 112 3.10 -2.48 12.77
N PHE A 113 2.56 -3.55 12.17
CA PHE A 113 1.15 -3.63 11.81
C PHE A 113 0.32 -3.79 13.09
N ASP A 114 -0.63 -2.89 13.33
CA ASP A 114 -1.48 -2.88 14.53
C ASP A 114 -2.91 -3.36 14.22
N GLY A 115 -3.41 -3.06 13.02
CA GLY A 115 -4.70 -3.56 12.53
C GLY A 115 -5.02 -3.08 11.11
N GLY A 116 -6.15 -3.55 10.56
CA GLY A 116 -6.66 -3.09 9.27
C GLY A 116 -7.93 -3.82 8.85
N SER A 117 -8.54 -3.39 7.75
CA SER A 117 -9.72 -4.01 7.13
C SER A 117 -9.79 -3.67 5.64
N VAL A 118 -10.36 -4.55 4.83
CA VAL A 118 -10.66 -4.25 3.42
C VAL A 118 -11.99 -3.51 3.37
N ILE A 119 -11.93 -2.22 3.04
CA ILE A 119 -13.07 -1.30 3.12
C ILE A 119 -13.87 -1.21 1.82
N TYR A 120 -13.28 -1.64 0.70
CA TYR A 120 -13.92 -1.78 -0.61
C TYR A 120 -13.21 -2.87 -1.41
N SER A 121 -13.97 -3.65 -2.19
CA SER A 121 -13.42 -4.60 -3.17
C SER A 121 -14.32 -4.66 -4.39
N LYS A 122 -13.75 -4.62 -5.59
CA LYS A 122 -14.46 -4.82 -6.85
C LYS A 122 -13.60 -5.65 -7.80
N GLU A 123 -14.18 -6.71 -8.34
CA GLU A 123 -13.51 -7.64 -9.27
C GLU A 123 -12.18 -8.12 -8.65
N ASP A 124 -11.05 -7.97 -9.33
CA ASP A 124 -9.71 -8.35 -8.83
C ASP A 124 -8.95 -7.18 -8.18
N GLU A 125 -9.66 -6.19 -7.63
CA GLU A 125 -9.10 -5.01 -6.97
C GLU A 125 -9.73 -4.72 -5.60
N ALA A 126 -8.97 -4.09 -4.69
CA ALA A 126 -9.46 -3.70 -3.37
C ALA A 126 -8.74 -2.48 -2.76
N VAL A 127 -9.41 -1.86 -1.78
CA VAL A 127 -8.90 -0.76 -0.96
C VAL A 127 -8.91 -1.18 0.51
N VAL A 128 -7.80 -0.96 1.20
CA VAL A 128 -7.52 -1.45 2.55
C VAL A 128 -7.11 -0.29 3.44
N ASP A 129 -7.82 -0.08 4.56
CA ASP A 129 -7.36 0.82 5.62
C ASP A 129 -6.53 0.01 6.62
N ILE A 130 -5.34 0.50 6.95
CA ILE A 130 -4.47 -0.08 7.97
C ILE A 130 -4.11 0.95 9.04
N THR A 131 -3.84 0.47 10.24
CA THR A 131 -3.14 1.21 11.29
C THR A 131 -1.79 0.56 11.52
N GLN A 132 -0.72 1.35 11.47
CA GLN A 132 0.65 0.93 11.72
C GLN A 132 1.37 1.90 12.66
N GLN A 133 2.35 1.37 13.40
CA GLN A 133 3.20 2.13 14.31
C GLN A 133 4.62 2.17 13.75
N ILE A 134 5.19 3.37 13.61
CA ILE A 134 6.60 3.60 13.27
C ILE A 134 7.32 3.99 14.57
N ARG A 135 8.47 3.37 14.84
CA ARG A 135 9.29 3.60 16.04
C ARG A 135 10.77 3.66 15.69
N THR A 136 11.54 4.47 16.42
CA THR A 136 13.01 4.48 16.46
C THR A 136 13.50 3.73 17.71
N ALA A 137 14.78 3.36 17.78
CA ALA A 137 15.37 2.78 18.99
C ALA A 137 15.57 3.79 20.14
N GLU A 138 15.86 5.05 19.81
CA GLU A 138 16.00 6.19 20.74
C GLU A 138 15.28 7.43 20.14
N PHE A 139 14.90 8.40 20.97
CA PHE A 139 14.31 9.67 20.50
C PHE A 139 15.42 10.69 20.18
N ASP A 140 15.33 11.31 18.99
CA ASP A 140 16.19 12.43 18.56
C ASP A 140 15.26 13.56 18.05
N GLU A 141 15.35 14.76 18.63
CA GLU A 141 14.51 15.90 18.24
C GLU A 141 14.69 16.34 16.78
N PHE A 142 15.83 16.02 16.16
CA PHE A 142 16.14 16.35 14.76
C PHE A 142 15.82 15.21 13.79
N ASN A 143 15.66 13.98 14.28
CA ASN A 143 15.44 12.77 13.49
C ASN A 143 14.31 11.91 14.09
N ASN A 144 13.27 12.55 14.63
CA ASN A 144 12.14 11.83 15.22
C ASN A 144 11.19 11.31 14.14
N TYR A 145 11.16 9.99 13.96
CA TYR A 145 10.23 9.32 13.06
C TYR A 145 9.16 8.50 13.82
N GLN A 146 9.03 8.68 15.13
CA GLN A 146 8.05 7.95 15.93
C GLN A 146 6.64 8.49 15.67
N SER A 147 5.78 7.67 15.06
CA SER A 147 4.40 8.03 14.72
C SER A 147 3.45 6.85 14.76
N ASP A 148 2.18 7.15 15.03
CA ASP A 148 1.06 6.26 14.76
C ASP A 148 0.37 6.73 13.47
N THR A 149 0.21 5.81 12.52
CA THR A 149 -0.04 6.14 11.12
C THR A 149 -1.18 5.30 10.56
N ASN A 150 -2.17 5.95 9.95
CA ASN A 150 -3.16 5.29 9.09
C ASN A 150 -2.75 5.42 7.63
N ALA A 151 -2.97 4.36 6.86
CA ALA A 151 -2.70 4.35 5.43
C ALA A 151 -3.76 3.57 4.66
N LEU A 152 -4.16 4.09 3.49
CA LEU A 152 -4.85 3.30 2.49
C LEU A 152 -3.86 2.62 1.57
N HIS A 153 -3.93 1.29 1.49
CA HIS A 153 -3.30 0.53 0.41
C HIS A 153 -4.34 0.20 -0.65
N PHE A 154 -3.96 0.39 -1.91
CA PHE A 154 -4.74 0.02 -3.08
C PHE A 154 -4.05 -1.19 -3.70
N VAL A 155 -4.81 -2.27 -3.87
CA VAL A 155 -4.28 -3.57 -4.31
C VAL A 155 -5.04 -4.09 -5.52
N VAL A 156 -4.32 -4.85 -6.34
CA VAL A 156 -4.80 -5.51 -7.56
C VAL A 156 -4.24 -6.93 -7.60
N LYS A 157 -4.93 -7.87 -8.24
CA LYS A 157 -4.47 -9.24 -8.42
C LYS A 157 -3.73 -9.40 -9.75
N GLU A 158 -2.43 -9.72 -9.71
CA GLU A 158 -1.61 -10.04 -10.87
C GLU A 158 -1.18 -11.52 -10.79
N ASP A 159 -1.42 -12.30 -11.86
CA ASP A 159 -1.07 -13.73 -11.94
C ASP A 159 -1.51 -14.57 -10.70
N GLU A 160 -2.75 -14.34 -10.24
CA GLU A 160 -3.38 -14.92 -9.03
C GLU A 160 -2.77 -14.47 -7.67
N GLU A 161 -1.72 -13.63 -7.65
CA GLU A 161 -1.19 -13.00 -6.43
C GLU A 161 -1.69 -11.56 -6.26
N TRP A 162 -2.13 -11.20 -5.05
CA TRP A 162 -2.38 -9.79 -4.71
C TRP A 162 -1.07 -8.97 -4.69
N LYS A 163 -1.11 -7.77 -5.25
CA LYS A 163 -0.03 -6.78 -5.35
C LYS A 163 -0.48 -5.41 -4.84
N ILE A 164 0.44 -4.66 -4.26
CA ILE A 164 0.24 -3.24 -3.91
C ILE A 164 0.55 -2.39 -5.15
N PHE A 165 -0.37 -1.50 -5.55
CA PHE A 165 -0.16 -0.60 -6.70
C PHE A 165 -0.22 0.90 -6.34
N ALA A 166 -0.86 1.25 -5.22
CA ALA A 166 -0.70 2.56 -4.62
C ALA A 166 -0.81 2.48 -3.10
N SER A 167 -0.27 3.49 -2.41
CA SER A 167 -0.28 3.58 -0.95
C SER A 167 -0.28 5.04 -0.55
N TYR A 168 -1.20 5.43 0.34
CA TYR A 168 -1.38 6.81 0.79
C TYR A 168 -1.51 6.86 2.30
N THR A 169 -0.62 7.59 2.97
CA THR A 169 -0.79 8.00 4.36
C THR A 169 -2.05 8.86 4.47
N THR A 170 -3.07 8.40 5.18
CA THR A 170 -4.28 9.17 5.45
C THR A 170 -4.17 9.98 6.74
N LYS A 171 -3.45 9.45 7.72
CA LYS A 171 -3.17 10.12 9.00
C LYS A 171 -1.77 9.79 9.50
N SER A 172 -1.08 10.76 10.08
CA SER A 172 0.11 10.50 10.89
C SER A 172 0.15 11.39 12.12
N ILE A 173 0.21 10.76 13.30
CA ILE A 173 0.29 11.38 14.61
C ILE A 173 1.68 11.12 15.16
N TRP A 174 2.53 12.15 15.22
CA TRP A 174 3.88 12.05 15.76
C TRP A 174 3.88 11.92 17.28
N LEU A 175 4.87 11.24 17.85
CA LEU A 175 5.08 11.09 19.29
C LEU A 175 6.20 12.01 19.78
N MET A 176 6.00 12.66 20.92
CA MET A 176 7.01 13.48 21.61
C MET A 176 7.97 12.60 22.44
N GLU A 177 9.05 13.20 23.00
CA GLU A 177 10.07 12.52 23.82
C GLU A 177 9.46 11.69 24.98
N ASN A 178 8.36 12.18 25.56
CA ASN A 178 7.64 11.52 26.65
C ASN A 178 6.68 10.39 26.19
N GLY A 179 6.59 10.12 24.89
CA GLY A 179 5.67 9.14 24.28
C GLY A 179 4.22 9.63 24.14
N GLU A 180 3.90 10.88 24.49
CA GLU A 180 2.57 11.45 24.27
C GLU A 180 2.43 11.95 22.82
N PRO A 181 1.24 11.84 22.19
CA PRO A 181 1.02 12.25 20.81
C PRO A 181 0.94 13.77 20.63
N ASP A 182 1.60 14.29 19.60
CA ASP A 182 1.46 15.67 19.12
C ASP A 182 0.21 15.80 18.22
N ILE A 183 -0.97 15.70 18.85
CA ILE A 183 -2.28 15.67 18.16
C ILE A 183 -2.54 16.96 17.35
N ASN A 184 -1.95 18.09 17.74
CA ASN A 184 -2.17 19.39 17.08
C ASN A 184 -1.16 19.67 15.97
N GLY A 185 0.00 18.99 15.97
CA GLY A 185 1.17 19.40 15.21
C GLY A 185 1.83 20.67 15.75
N ASP A 186 1.87 20.82 17.08
CA ASP A 186 2.52 21.94 17.77
C ASP A 186 4.07 21.85 17.67
N VAL A 187 4.61 20.66 17.37
CA VAL A 187 6.05 20.36 17.21
C VAL A 187 6.37 19.79 15.83
N PHE A 188 5.57 18.83 15.35
CA PHE A 188 5.80 18.10 14.09
C PHE A 188 4.63 18.28 13.09
N SER A 189 4.89 18.23 11.78
CA SER A 189 3.85 18.45 10.77
C SER A 189 2.87 17.27 10.69
N VAL A 190 1.64 17.46 11.14
CA VAL A 190 0.53 16.49 11.05
C VAL A 190 0.08 16.28 9.60
N VAL A 191 -0.22 15.04 9.26
CA VAL A 191 -1.02 14.64 8.09
C VAL A 191 -2.37 14.14 8.60
N ASP A 192 -3.48 14.66 8.07
CA ASP A 192 -4.83 14.21 8.42
C ASP A 192 -5.82 14.42 7.25
N ASP A 193 -5.60 13.66 6.17
CA ASP A 193 -6.47 13.59 5.00
C ASP A 193 -7.58 12.53 5.17
N THR A 194 -7.85 12.07 6.39
CA THR A 194 -8.81 10.99 6.72
C THR A 194 -10.19 11.23 6.07
N ASP A 195 -10.77 12.43 6.25
CA ASP A 195 -12.09 12.77 5.70
C ASP A 195 -12.08 12.86 4.16
N ILE A 196 -10.95 13.26 3.56
CA ILE A 196 -10.78 13.34 2.09
C ILE A 196 -10.78 11.93 1.52
N TRP A 197 -10.01 11.02 2.10
CA TRP A 197 -9.92 9.63 1.64
C TRP A 197 -11.18 8.82 1.92
N ALA A 198 -11.87 9.05 3.05
CA ALA A 198 -13.19 8.49 3.30
C ALA A 198 -14.19 8.93 2.21
N THR A 199 -14.22 10.22 1.88
CA THR A 199 -15.08 10.76 0.80
C THR A 199 -14.76 10.11 -0.56
N ARG A 200 -13.48 9.94 -0.89
CA ARG A 200 -13.03 9.27 -2.13
C ARG A 200 -13.49 7.81 -2.22
N VAL A 201 -13.48 7.09 -1.10
CA VAL A 201 -13.96 5.70 -1.04
C VAL A 201 -15.49 5.62 -1.15
N GLU A 202 -16.22 6.54 -0.50
CA GLU A 202 -17.67 6.67 -0.72
C GLU A 202 -18.00 7.00 -2.19
N GLU A 203 -17.20 7.87 -2.84
CA GLU A 203 -17.34 8.18 -4.27
C GLU A 203 -17.10 6.97 -5.16
N MET A 204 -16.02 6.20 -4.96
CA MET A 204 -15.75 4.95 -5.70
C MET A 204 -16.90 3.95 -5.58
N ILE A 205 -17.36 3.68 -4.36
CA ILE A 205 -18.48 2.76 -4.07
C ILE A 205 -19.78 3.27 -4.73
N SER A 206 -20.06 4.58 -4.66
CA SER A 206 -21.28 5.16 -5.22
C SER A 206 -21.33 5.16 -6.75
N GLN A 207 -20.18 5.14 -7.40
CA GLN A 207 -20.03 5.13 -8.86
C GLN A 207 -19.84 3.73 -9.44
N ASP A 208 -19.63 2.70 -8.60
CA ASP A 208 -19.28 1.33 -9.01
C ASP A 208 -18.03 1.30 -9.90
N GLN A 209 -17.00 2.07 -9.51
CA GLN A 209 -15.74 2.24 -10.27
C GLN A 209 -14.63 1.35 -9.70
N LEU A 210 -13.70 0.88 -10.55
CA LEU A 210 -12.52 0.15 -10.06
C LEU A 210 -11.57 1.11 -9.30
N PRO A 211 -10.92 0.67 -8.22
CA PRO A 211 -9.92 1.44 -7.50
C PRO A 211 -8.81 2.03 -8.40
N SER A 212 -8.35 1.29 -9.41
CA SER A 212 -7.34 1.70 -10.39
C SER A 212 -7.86 2.81 -11.31
N GLU A 213 -9.04 2.63 -11.90
CA GLU A 213 -9.72 3.62 -12.75
C GLU A 213 -9.93 4.94 -11.99
N TYR A 214 -10.38 4.88 -10.74
CA TYR A 214 -10.60 6.10 -9.94
C TYR A 214 -9.28 6.82 -9.63
N LEU A 215 -8.17 6.10 -9.43
CA LEU A 215 -6.85 6.71 -9.23
C LEU A 215 -6.23 7.25 -10.53
N GLU A 216 -6.65 6.84 -11.73
CA GLU A 216 -6.26 7.50 -12.99
C GLU A 216 -6.94 8.87 -13.21
N ASP A 217 -8.09 9.11 -12.56
CA ASP A 217 -8.92 10.33 -12.72
C ASP A 217 -8.57 11.49 -11.75
N LEU A 218 -7.65 11.29 -10.79
CA LEU A 218 -7.26 12.27 -9.74
C LEU A 218 -6.17 13.29 -10.16
#